data_AF-A0A2V2WPY2-F1
#
_entry.id   AF-A0A2V2WPY2-F1
#
_cell.length_a   1.000
_cell.length_b   1.000
_cell.length_c   1.000
_cell.angle_alpha   90.00
_cell.angle_beta   90.00
_cell.angle_gamma   90.00
#
_symmetry.space_group_name_H-M   'P 1'
#
loop_
_entity.id
_entity.type
_entity.pdbx_description
1 polymer ?
#
loop_
_entity_poly.entity_id
_entity_poly.type
_entity_poly.pdbx_seq_one_letter_code
_entity_poly.pdbx_strand_id
1 'polypeptide(L)'
;MVMNCPGESDVKAMCVWMRRNQPVREQAEHWQVVKSHMDEVGPIPRYIFDERKYDNWVQRCHKTVDEATSSVLLQYTGLGRGVSWDRMKVLYCLARVVRERGENSGSEFLFNLPVSAHLGNKTLFNSAKLMQQRDFNLLISGLTDYLISENFGRCAVFAFLNGSFVRAIERRLRELRPSPQRRSHRCALAVCSQERSTRHHVLPPLEHFSERIDVECGVLYVTEVENFPLVDAFFFSESNPMTVVGLRMTTASEHHDNQHCEAVH
;
A
#
# COMPACT_ATOMS: atom_id res chain seq x y z
N MET A 1 -6.20 21.95 1.00
CA MET A 1 -4.95 22.18 0.23
C MET A 1 -3.83 21.46 0.96
N VAL A 2 -3.24 20.45 0.32
CA VAL A 2 -2.13 19.68 0.90
C VAL A 2 -0.83 20.38 0.49
N MET A 3 -0.06 20.88 1.46
CA MET A 3 1.29 21.43 1.20
C MET A 3 2.28 20.27 1.29
N ASN A 4 2.51 19.62 0.16
CA ASN A 4 3.39 18.46 0.07
C ASN A 4 4.86 18.87 0.03
N CYS A 5 5.75 17.92 0.39
CA CYS A 5 7.09 17.91 -0.20
C CYS A 5 6.99 17.95 -1.73
N PRO A 6 8.02 18.40 -2.47
CA PRO A 6 7.99 18.44 -3.93
C PRO A 6 7.43 17.14 -4.50
N GLY A 7 6.37 17.22 -5.31
CA GLY A 7 5.75 16.07 -5.97
C GLY A 7 6.50 15.70 -7.26
N GLU A 8 5.97 14.72 -8.00
CA GLU A 8 6.54 14.30 -9.29
C GLU A 8 6.71 15.48 -10.25
N SER A 9 5.69 16.32 -10.39
CA SER A 9 5.73 17.48 -11.28
C SER A 9 6.79 18.51 -10.86
N ASP A 10 6.97 18.74 -9.56
CA ASP A 10 7.96 19.68 -9.03
C ASP A 10 9.37 19.16 -9.31
N VAL A 11 9.64 17.88 -9.01
CA VAL A 11 10.95 17.26 -9.26
C VAL A 11 11.24 17.20 -10.76
N LYS A 12 10.24 16.92 -11.60
CA LYS A 12 10.39 16.95 -13.07
C LYS A 12 10.78 18.34 -13.56
N ALA A 13 10.15 19.39 -13.04
CA ALA A 13 10.52 20.77 -13.35
C ALA A 13 11.96 21.08 -12.91
N MET A 14 12.39 20.61 -11.74
CA MET A 14 13.78 20.73 -11.29
C MET A 14 14.75 20.01 -12.24
N CYS A 15 14.46 18.79 -12.68
CA CYS A 15 15.27 18.04 -13.66
C CYS A 15 15.45 18.84 -14.96
N VAL A 16 14.35 19.34 -15.52
CA VAL A 16 14.36 20.16 -16.75
C VAL A 16 15.22 21.41 -16.54
N TRP A 17 15.07 22.10 -15.40
CA TRP A 17 15.85 23.30 -15.10
C TRP A 17 17.35 23.02 -14.90
N MET A 18 17.70 21.93 -14.21
CA MET A 18 19.08 21.50 -13.97
C MET A 18 19.81 21.12 -15.27
N ARG A 19 19.09 20.56 -16.24
CA ARG A 19 19.62 20.10 -17.53
C ARG A 19 19.21 20.99 -18.70
N ARG A 20 18.79 22.24 -18.45
CA ARG A 20 18.21 23.15 -19.46
C ARG A 20 19.06 23.42 -20.70
N ASN A 21 20.39 23.28 -20.58
CA ASN A 21 21.33 23.49 -21.68
C ASN A 21 21.66 22.19 -22.44
N GLN A 22 21.17 21.04 -21.97
CA GLN A 22 21.41 19.74 -22.60
C GLN A 22 20.31 19.40 -23.62
N PRO A 23 20.58 18.53 -24.59
CA PRO A 23 19.58 18.04 -25.53
C PRO A 23 18.36 17.43 -24.84
N VAL A 24 17.17 17.56 -25.45
CA VAL A 24 15.90 17.04 -24.92
C VAL A 24 15.99 15.55 -24.57
N ARG A 25 16.74 14.76 -25.36
CA ARG A 25 16.97 13.34 -25.11
C ARG A 25 17.67 13.10 -23.77
N GLU A 26 18.73 13.83 -23.47
CA GLU A 26 19.46 13.68 -22.20
C GLU A 26 18.62 14.15 -21.00
N GLN A 27 17.76 15.16 -21.21
CA GLN A 27 16.80 15.59 -20.18
C GLN A 27 15.79 14.48 -19.87
N ALA A 28 15.28 13.78 -20.90
CA ALA A 28 14.39 12.64 -20.75
C ALA A 28 15.06 11.46 -20.07
N GLU A 29 16.29 11.10 -20.47
CA GLU A 29 17.08 10.03 -19.85
C GLU A 29 17.35 10.34 -18.36
N HIS A 30 17.75 11.58 -18.03
CA HIS A 30 17.93 12.01 -16.64
C HIS A 30 16.62 11.95 -15.83
N TRP A 31 15.50 12.35 -16.42
CA TRP A 31 14.19 12.25 -15.77
C TRP A 31 13.80 10.79 -15.49
N GLN A 32 14.06 9.86 -16.39
CA GLN A 32 13.75 8.44 -16.15
C GLN A 32 14.52 7.88 -14.95
N VAL A 33 15.79 8.25 -14.79
CA VAL A 33 16.60 7.86 -13.62
C VAL A 33 16.02 8.46 -12.33
N VAL A 34 15.74 9.76 -12.31
CA VAL A 34 15.19 10.43 -11.12
C VAL A 34 13.79 9.92 -10.77
N LYS A 35 12.97 9.61 -11.79
CA LYS A 35 11.65 8.99 -11.58
C LYS A 35 11.77 7.62 -10.92
N SER A 36 12.67 6.77 -11.41
CA SER A 36 12.97 5.47 -10.79
C SER A 36 13.41 5.62 -9.33
N HIS A 37 14.25 6.63 -9.02
CA HIS A 37 14.62 6.93 -7.64
C HIS A 37 13.41 7.32 -6.76
N MET A 38 12.48 8.08 -7.32
CA MET A 38 11.25 8.48 -6.61
C MET A 38 10.31 7.30 -6.38
N ASP A 39 10.20 6.38 -7.33
CA ASP A 39 9.38 5.18 -7.17
C ASP A 39 9.90 4.30 -6.01
N GLU A 40 11.22 4.26 -5.82
CA GLU A 40 11.88 3.51 -4.74
C GLU A 40 11.74 4.19 -3.36
N VAL A 41 12.18 5.45 -3.21
CA VAL A 41 12.27 6.12 -1.89
C VAL A 41 11.50 7.43 -1.77
N GLY A 42 10.66 7.76 -2.75
CA GLY A 42 9.87 8.97 -2.77
C GLY A 42 10.67 10.21 -3.19
N PRO A 43 10.00 11.36 -3.39
CA PRO A 43 10.66 12.61 -3.76
C PRO A 43 11.38 13.22 -2.56
N ILE A 44 12.61 12.78 -2.32
CA ILE A 44 13.50 13.42 -1.32
C ILE A 44 14.59 14.19 -2.07
N PRO A 45 14.40 15.50 -2.34
CA PRO A 45 15.31 16.31 -3.16
C PRO A 45 16.78 16.25 -2.73
N ARG A 46 17.04 16.02 -1.44
CA ARG A 46 18.38 15.95 -0.88
C ARG A 46 19.22 14.78 -1.43
N TYR A 47 18.57 13.68 -1.81
CA TYR A 47 19.23 12.43 -2.20
C TYR A 47 19.00 12.08 -3.67
N ILE A 48 17.80 12.34 -4.23
CA ILE A 48 17.39 11.84 -5.55
C ILE A 48 18.24 12.30 -6.74
N PHE A 49 18.96 13.42 -6.63
CA PHE A 49 19.79 13.96 -7.72
C PHE A 49 21.26 13.55 -7.67
N ASP A 50 21.69 12.87 -6.61
CA ASP A 50 23.09 12.43 -6.40
C ASP A 50 23.10 10.92 -6.20
N GLU A 51 23.60 10.19 -7.20
CA GLU A 51 23.58 8.72 -7.27
C GLU A 51 24.15 8.07 -6.01
N ARG A 52 25.34 8.48 -5.58
CA ARG A 52 25.98 7.90 -4.38
C ARG A 52 25.15 8.18 -3.13
N LYS A 53 24.61 9.39 -2.99
CA LYS A 53 23.76 9.73 -1.83
C LYS A 53 22.44 8.95 -1.86
N TYR A 54 21.85 8.78 -3.04
CA TYR A 54 20.66 7.98 -3.26
C TYR A 54 20.90 6.51 -2.88
N ASP A 55 21.96 5.89 -3.38
CA ASP A 55 22.26 4.47 -3.11
C ASP A 55 22.43 4.21 -1.61
N ASN A 56 23.17 5.08 -0.92
CA ASN A 56 23.34 4.99 0.53
C ASN A 56 22.01 5.15 1.27
N TRP A 57 21.11 5.98 0.76
CA TRP A 57 19.79 6.19 1.33
C TRP A 57 18.89 4.96 1.14
N VAL A 58 18.82 4.41 -0.08
CA VAL A 58 18.08 3.18 -0.41
C VAL A 58 18.55 2.03 0.47
N GLN A 59 19.87 1.81 0.53
CA GLN A 59 20.45 0.74 1.34
C GLN A 59 20.09 0.89 2.81
N ARG A 60 20.13 2.11 3.35
CA ARG A 60 19.71 2.40 4.73
C ARG A 60 18.23 2.09 4.94
N CYS A 61 17.36 2.46 4.00
CA CYS A 61 15.92 2.22 4.09
C CYS A 61 15.61 0.72 4.14
N HIS A 62 16.12 -0.05 3.17
CA HIS A 62 15.89 -1.50 3.16
C HIS A 62 16.47 -2.18 4.39
N LYS A 63 17.73 -1.88 4.74
CA LYS A 63 18.36 -2.44 5.94
C LYS A 63 17.54 -2.18 7.19
N THR A 64 17.00 -0.97 7.32
CA THR A 64 16.14 -0.61 8.46
C THR A 64 14.87 -1.46 8.49
N VAL A 65 14.23 -1.71 7.36
CA VAL A 65 13.04 -2.58 7.31
C VAL A 65 13.42 -4.03 7.60
N ASP A 66 14.49 -4.53 6.99
CA ASP A 66 14.91 -5.95 7.10
C ASP A 66 15.37 -6.31 8.51
N GLU A 67 16.05 -5.40 9.21
CA GLU A 67 16.53 -5.58 10.59
C GLU A 67 15.50 -5.14 11.64
N ALA A 68 14.31 -4.69 11.23
CA ALA A 68 13.31 -4.18 12.16
C ALA A 68 12.76 -5.31 13.06
N THR A 69 12.82 -5.08 14.37
CA THR A 69 12.12 -5.91 15.35
C THR A 69 10.65 -5.50 15.46
N SER A 70 9.83 -6.37 16.05
CA SER A 70 8.42 -6.05 16.35
C SER A 70 8.26 -4.74 17.15
N SER A 71 9.18 -4.43 18.08
CA SER A 71 9.14 -3.19 18.87
C SER A 71 9.52 -1.94 18.08
N VAL A 72 10.35 -2.08 17.04
CA VAL A 72 10.62 -1.00 16.08
C VAL A 72 9.39 -0.81 15.18
N LEU A 73 8.80 -1.90 14.68
CA LEU A 73 7.63 -1.86 13.82
C LEU A 73 6.39 -1.30 14.53
N LEU A 74 6.24 -1.53 15.84
CA LEU A 74 5.13 -0.98 16.63
C LEU A 74 5.05 0.56 16.57
N GLN A 75 6.17 1.23 16.35
CA GLN A 75 6.21 2.69 16.22
C GLN A 75 5.57 3.18 14.91
N TYR A 76 5.44 2.31 13.89
CA TYR A 76 4.71 2.62 12.67
C TYR A 76 3.20 2.71 12.88
N THR A 77 2.64 2.24 13.99
CA THR A 77 1.19 2.36 14.28
C THR A 77 0.70 3.82 14.27
N GLY A 78 1.61 4.79 14.41
CA GLY A 78 1.34 6.21 14.23
C GLY A 78 1.29 6.72 12.78
N LEU A 79 1.56 5.87 11.78
CA LEU A 79 1.40 6.23 10.37
C LEU A 79 -0.06 6.50 10.03
N GLY A 80 -0.28 7.47 9.16
CA GLY A 80 -1.60 7.98 8.81
C GLY A 80 -2.34 8.62 9.98
N ARG A 81 -1.63 8.92 11.08
CA ARG A 81 -2.18 9.60 12.26
C ARG A 81 -1.38 10.86 12.57
N GLY A 82 -2.05 11.84 13.19
CA GLY A 82 -1.45 13.10 13.64
C GLY A 82 -0.57 12.96 14.88
N VAL A 83 0.23 11.89 14.97
CA VAL A 83 1.05 11.58 16.14
C VAL A 83 2.47 12.09 15.89
N SER A 84 3.00 12.90 16.81
CA SER A 84 4.41 13.30 16.79
C SER A 84 5.29 12.10 17.10
N TRP A 85 6.21 11.77 16.19
CA TRP A 85 7.21 10.75 16.43
C TRP A 85 8.40 11.36 17.19
N ASP A 86 8.91 10.64 18.19
CA ASP A 86 10.18 11.01 18.82
C ASP A 86 11.30 10.87 17.77
N ARG A 87 12.03 11.97 17.54
CA ARG A 87 13.11 12.08 16.55
C ARG A 87 14.27 11.12 16.83
N MET A 88 14.36 10.55 18.03
CA MET A 88 15.41 9.61 18.44
C MET A 88 15.24 8.19 17.87
N LYS A 89 14.15 7.91 17.15
CA LYS A 89 13.86 6.58 16.60
C LYS A 89 14.04 6.53 15.08
N VAL A 90 14.55 5.40 14.62
CA VAL A 90 15.18 5.06 13.31
C VAL A 90 14.33 5.34 12.06
N LEU A 91 13.08 5.79 12.21
CA LEU A 91 12.05 5.74 11.17
C LEU A 91 12.01 6.94 10.20
N TYR A 92 12.85 7.95 10.41
CA TYR A 92 12.86 9.13 9.54
C TYR A 92 13.22 8.81 8.09
N CYS A 93 13.88 7.66 7.84
CA CYS A 93 14.19 7.24 6.47
C CYS A 93 13.03 6.53 5.77
N LEU A 94 11.96 6.17 6.49
CA LEU A 94 10.86 5.36 5.97
C LEU A 94 9.51 6.08 5.99
N ALA A 95 9.46 7.30 6.52
CA ALA A 95 8.28 8.15 6.52
C ALA A 95 8.56 9.55 5.97
N ARG A 96 7.57 10.10 5.28
CA ARG A 96 7.47 11.52 4.92
C ARG A 96 6.38 12.19 5.75
N VAL A 97 6.54 13.49 5.98
CA VAL A 97 5.52 14.30 6.65
C VAL A 97 4.65 14.97 5.58
N VAL A 98 3.35 14.73 5.65
CA VAL A 98 2.35 15.38 4.82
C VAL A 98 1.54 16.35 5.66
N ARG A 99 1.23 17.51 5.09
CA ARG A 99 0.40 18.54 5.74
C ARG A 99 -0.96 18.56 5.11
N GLU A 100 -2.00 18.25 5.88
CA GLU A 100 -3.38 18.30 5.45
C GLU A 100 -4.10 19.47 6.11
N ARG A 101 -4.76 20.29 5.32
CA ARG A 101 -5.60 21.37 5.82
C ARG A 101 -7.03 20.87 5.93
N GLY A 102 -7.57 20.87 7.15
CA GLY A 102 -8.95 20.49 7.44
C GLY A 102 -9.93 21.36 6.66
N GLU A 103 -10.90 20.72 6.01
CA GLU A 103 -11.83 21.35 5.06
C GLU A 103 -12.61 22.51 5.69
N ASN A 104 -13.01 22.38 6.96
CA ASN A 104 -13.98 23.29 7.60
C ASN A 104 -13.45 24.08 8.81
N SER A 105 -12.31 23.70 9.40
CA SER A 105 -11.83 24.31 10.66
C SER A 105 -10.64 25.25 10.48
N GLY A 106 -10.06 25.33 9.27
CA GLY A 106 -8.79 26.02 9.04
C GLY A 106 -7.60 25.40 9.77
N SER A 107 -7.80 24.28 10.48
CA SER A 107 -6.75 23.54 11.20
C SER A 107 -5.84 22.82 10.22
N GLU A 108 -4.56 22.76 10.54
CA GLU A 108 -3.57 21.98 9.80
C GLU A 108 -3.18 20.75 10.62
N PHE A 109 -3.19 19.60 9.98
CA PHE A 109 -2.78 18.33 10.53
C PHE A 109 -1.51 17.86 9.84
N LEU A 110 -0.57 17.34 10.63
CA LEU A 110 0.66 16.74 10.13
C LEU A 110 0.56 15.23 10.26
N PHE A 111 0.59 14.54 9.14
CA PHE A 111 0.54 13.09 9.07
C PHE A 111 1.91 12.54 8.69
N ASN A 112 2.32 11.46 9.33
CA ASN A 112 3.44 10.64 8.86
C ASN A 112 2.88 9.60 7.91
N LEU A 113 3.37 9.58 6.67
CA LEU A 113 3.01 8.59 5.66
C LEU A 113 4.27 7.85 5.22
N PRO A 114 4.16 6.60 4.71
CA PRO A 114 5.25 5.92 4.06
C PRO A 114 5.94 6.81 3.02
N VAL A 115 7.27 6.72 2.97
CA VAL A 115 8.09 7.57 2.11
C VAL A 115 7.80 7.36 0.60
N SER A 116 7.54 6.11 0.22
CA SER A 116 7.10 5.66 -1.10
C SER A 116 6.14 4.48 -0.93
N ALA A 117 5.41 4.14 -1.99
CA ALA A 117 4.60 2.94 -1.98
C ALA A 117 5.47 1.66 -1.95
N HIS A 118 6.64 1.65 -2.61
CA HIS A 118 7.55 0.50 -2.59
C HIS A 118 8.03 0.15 -1.17
N LEU A 119 8.62 1.13 -0.46
CA LEU A 119 9.06 0.92 0.92
C LEU A 119 7.89 0.75 1.89
N GLY A 120 6.75 1.40 1.61
CA GLY A 120 5.50 1.18 2.34
C GLY A 120 5.05 -0.28 2.28
N ASN A 121 5.04 -0.87 1.08
CA ASN A 121 4.70 -2.27 0.87
C ASN A 121 5.64 -3.21 1.64
N LYS A 122 6.95 -3.00 1.49
CA LYS A 122 7.97 -3.79 2.20
C LYS A 122 7.77 -3.72 3.72
N THR A 123 7.53 -2.52 4.24
CA THR A 123 7.28 -2.28 5.67
C THR A 123 5.99 -2.96 6.14
N LEU A 124 4.91 -2.90 5.35
CA LEU A 124 3.63 -3.51 5.68
C LEU A 124 3.72 -5.04 5.72
N PHE A 125 4.40 -5.67 4.76
CA PHE A 125 4.63 -7.11 4.80
C PHE A 125 5.45 -7.54 6.02
N ASN A 126 6.49 -6.78 6.37
CA ASN A 126 7.26 -7.11 7.57
C ASN A 126 6.43 -6.90 8.86
N SER A 127 5.63 -5.84 8.89
CA SER A 127 4.68 -5.56 9.97
C SER A 127 3.63 -6.67 10.13
N ALA A 128 3.09 -7.16 9.02
CA ALA A 128 2.12 -8.26 8.99
C ALA A 128 2.67 -9.54 9.62
N LYS A 129 3.96 -9.84 9.39
CA LYS A 129 4.62 -11.02 9.96
C LYS A 129 4.96 -10.88 11.45
N LEU A 130 5.38 -9.69 11.87
CA LEU A 130 6.05 -9.48 13.16
C LEU A 130 5.18 -8.81 14.23
N MET A 131 4.10 -8.12 13.84
CA MET A 131 3.24 -7.41 14.78
C MET A 131 2.11 -8.31 15.30
N GLN A 132 1.63 -8.01 16.51
CA GLN A 132 0.37 -8.58 16.97
C GLN A 132 -0.77 -8.08 16.08
N GLN A 133 -1.79 -8.92 15.86
CA GLN A 133 -2.93 -8.60 15.01
C GLN A 133 -3.61 -7.28 15.39
N ARG A 134 -3.72 -6.99 16.69
CA ARG A 134 -4.31 -5.73 17.19
C ARG A 134 -3.54 -4.51 16.70
N ASP A 135 -2.22 -4.53 16.82
CA ASP A 135 -1.36 -3.41 16.43
C ASP A 135 -1.30 -3.25 14.92
N PHE A 136 -1.27 -4.37 14.19
CA PHE A 136 -1.35 -4.36 12.74
C PHE A 136 -2.68 -3.76 12.26
N ASN A 137 -3.80 -4.13 12.87
CA ASN A 137 -5.11 -3.54 12.54
C ASN A 137 -5.13 -2.03 12.84
N LEU A 138 -4.44 -1.55 13.89
CA LEU A 138 -4.31 -0.13 14.18
C LEU A 138 -3.49 0.62 13.12
N LEU A 139 -2.40 0.01 12.64
CA LEU A 139 -1.59 0.52 11.54
C LEU A 139 -2.43 0.64 10.25
N ILE A 140 -3.10 -0.46 9.86
CA ILE A 140 -3.96 -0.48 8.67
C ILE A 140 -5.08 0.55 8.78
N SER A 141 -5.70 0.70 9.95
CA SER A 141 -6.73 1.71 10.18
C SER A 141 -6.21 3.14 9.97
N GLY A 142 -4.96 3.44 10.32
CA GLY A 142 -4.36 4.76 10.07
C GLY A 142 -4.04 4.97 8.60
N LEU A 143 -3.61 3.92 7.91
CA LEU A 143 -3.21 3.97 6.50
C LEU A 143 -4.35 3.73 5.51
N THR A 144 -5.56 3.42 5.94
CA THR A 144 -6.63 2.93 5.04
C THR A 144 -6.86 3.87 3.85
N ASP A 145 -7.03 5.17 4.09
CA ASP A 145 -7.26 6.13 3.00
C ASP A 145 -6.01 6.26 2.09
N TYR A 146 -4.82 6.19 2.67
CA TYR A 146 -3.55 6.25 1.95
C TYR A 146 -3.31 5.02 1.07
N LEU A 147 -3.64 3.82 1.58
CA LEU A 147 -3.55 2.56 0.82
C LEU A 147 -4.42 2.60 -0.44
N ILE A 148 -5.55 3.31 -0.38
CA ILE A 148 -6.50 3.43 -1.49
C ILE A 148 -6.04 4.49 -2.47
N SER A 149 -5.52 5.62 -1.99
CA SER A 149 -5.13 6.76 -2.83
C SER A 149 -3.81 6.56 -3.56
N GLU A 150 -2.90 5.75 -3.03
CA GLU A 150 -1.56 5.55 -3.57
C GLU A 150 -1.40 4.16 -4.20
N ASN A 151 -0.36 3.97 -4.99
CA ASN A 151 -0.08 2.69 -5.64
C ASN A 151 0.58 1.68 -4.68
N PHE A 152 -0.14 1.25 -3.64
CA PHE A 152 0.29 0.18 -2.73
C PHE A 152 0.24 -1.23 -3.36
N GLY A 153 -0.12 -1.34 -4.64
CA GLY A 153 -0.26 -2.61 -5.34
C GLY A 153 -1.05 -3.62 -4.50
N ARG A 154 -0.46 -4.80 -4.30
CA ARG A 154 -1.05 -5.88 -3.49
C ARG A 154 -1.26 -5.54 -2.02
N CYS A 155 -0.47 -4.65 -1.39
CA CYS A 155 -0.66 -4.33 0.02
C CYS A 155 -1.97 -3.58 0.29
N ALA A 156 -2.60 -3.02 -0.74
CA ALA A 156 -3.94 -2.45 -0.62
C ALA A 156 -5.00 -3.48 -0.16
N VAL A 157 -4.78 -4.79 -0.37
CA VAL A 157 -5.67 -5.84 0.17
C VAL A 157 -5.78 -5.80 1.70
N PHE A 158 -4.77 -5.29 2.41
CA PHE A 158 -4.87 -5.16 3.86
C PHE A 158 -5.96 -4.19 4.29
N ALA A 159 -6.40 -3.25 3.43
CA ALA A 159 -7.54 -2.39 3.71
C ALA A 159 -8.83 -3.18 4.02
N PHE A 160 -8.95 -4.43 3.54
CA PHE A 160 -10.08 -5.32 3.85
C PHE A 160 -10.15 -5.75 5.33
N LEU A 161 -9.08 -5.56 6.12
CA LEU A 161 -9.13 -5.72 7.58
C LEU A 161 -9.88 -4.55 8.26
N ASN A 162 -10.05 -3.42 7.57
CA ASN A 162 -10.82 -2.29 8.07
C ASN A 162 -12.31 -2.46 7.73
N GLY A 163 -13.13 -2.74 8.74
CA GLY A 163 -14.57 -2.94 8.55
C GLY A 163 -15.33 -1.74 7.98
N SER A 164 -14.86 -0.51 8.19
CA SER A 164 -15.48 0.68 7.58
C SER A 164 -15.19 0.74 6.09
N PHE A 165 -13.96 0.38 5.68
CA PHE A 165 -13.60 0.25 4.27
C PHE A 165 -14.45 -0.84 3.59
N VAL A 166 -14.51 -2.04 4.16
CA VAL A 166 -15.31 -3.16 3.61
C VAL A 166 -16.77 -2.75 3.40
N ARG A 167 -17.41 -2.11 4.39
CA ARG A 167 -18.80 -1.61 4.26
C ARG A 167 -18.96 -0.54 3.19
N ALA A 168 -17.96 0.32 3.01
CA ALA A 168 -17.99 1.37 2.00
C ALA A 168 -17.90 0.79 0.58
N ILE A 169 -17.02 -0.21 0.37
CA ILE A 169 -16.88 -0.86 -0.93
C ILE A 169 -17.99 -1.86 -1.23
N GLU A 170 -18.55 -2.54 -0.23
CA GLU A 170 -19.67 -3.50 -0.39
C GLU A 170 -20.83 -2.89 -1.18
N ARG A 171 -21.14 -1.62 -0.88
CA ARG A 171 -22.20 -0.85 -1.56
C ARG A 171 -21.88 -0.48 -3.01
N ARG A 172 -20.60 -0.55 -3.41
CA ARG A 172 -20.08 -0.11 -4.71
C ARG A 172 -19.67 -1.28 -5.61
N LEU A 173 -19.35 -2.43 -5.04
CA LEU A 173 -18.94 -3.62 -5.77
C LEU A 173 -20.09 -4.16 -6.63
N ARG A 174 -19.78 -4.45 -7.90
CA ARG A 174 -20.69 -5.10 -8.84
C ARG A 174 -20.05 -6.42 -9.27
N GLU A 175 -20.89 -7.44 -9.46
CA GLU A 175 -20.44 -8.69 -10.10
C GLU A 175 -19.91 -8.37 -11.50
N LEU A 176 -18.72 -8.86 -11.83
CA LEU A 176 -18.22 -8.87 -13.20
C LEU A 176 -19.13 -9.78 -14.02
N ARG A 177 -19.89 -9.20 -14.94
CA ARG A 177 -20.82 -9.97 -15.76
C ARG A 177 -20.07 -10.64 -16.91
N PRO A 178 -20.11 -11.98 -17.03
CA PRO A 178 -19.59 -12.66 -18.22
C PRO A 178 -20.43 -12.35 -19.48
N SER A 179 -21.67 -11.87 -19.33
CA SER A 179 -22.52 -11.42 -20.45
C SER A 179 -23.51 -10.32 -20.01
N PRO A 180 -23.80 -9.32 -20.86
CA PRO A 180 -24.77 -8.26 -20.57
C PRO A 180 -26.19 -8.76 -20.26
N GLN A 181 -26.55 -9.96 -20.77
CA GLN A 181 -27.88 -10.56 -20.67
C GLN A 181 -28.13 -11.26 -19.32
N ARG A 182 -27.08 -11.52 -18.52
CA ARG A 182 -27.22 -12.16 -17.22
C ARG A 182 -27.66 -11.14 -16.16
N ARG A 183 -28.62 -11.52 -15.30
CA ARG A 183 -28.95 -10.71 -14.11
C ARG A 183 -27.72 -10.61 -13.22
N SER A 184 -27.46 -9.41 -12.69
CA SER A 184 -26.41 -9.20 -11.68
C SER A 184 -26.84 -9.86 -10.38
N HIS A 185 -25.98 -10.70 -9.83
CA HIS A 185 -26.04 -11.15 -8.45
C HIS A 185 -25.38 -10.10 -7.56
N ARG A 186 -25.59 -10.24 -6.24
CA ARG A 186 -24.79 -9.53 -5.25
C ARG A 186 -23.37 -10.12 -5.27
N CYS A 187 -22.34 -9.29 -5.16
CA CYS A 187 -20.96 -9.77 -5.10
C CYS A 187 -20.75 -10.65 -3.86
N ALA A 188 -19.77 -11.57 -3.91
CA ALA A 188 -19.44 -12.45 -2.79
C ALA A 188 -19.33 -11.70 -1.46
N LEU A 189 -18.65 -10.55 -1.47
CA LEU A 189 -18.45 -9.68 -0.30
C LEU A 189 -19.76 -9.11 0.27
N ALA A 190 -20.76 -8.85 -0.57
CA ALA A 190 -22.08 -8.38 -0.13
C ALA A 190 -23.00 -9.53 0.34
N VAL A 191 -22.71 -10.76 -0.08
CA VAL A 191 -23.41 -11.96 0.40
C VAL A 191 -22.82 -12.43 1.73
N CYS A 192 -21.50 -12.29 1.91
CA CYS A 192 -20.74 -12.76 3.06
C CYS A 192 -20.42 -11.63 4.08
N SER A 193 -21.16 -10.51 4.06
CA SER A 193 -20.73 -9.28 4.74
C SER A 193 -20.67 -9.34 6.27
N GLN A 194 -21.30 -10.35 6.89
CA GLN A 194 -21.19 -10.62 8.32
C GLN A 194 -19.84 -11.27 8.71
N GLU A 195 -19.15 -11.92 7.76
CA GLU A 195 -17.93 -12.70 7.97
C GLU A 195 -16.71 -12.01 7.38
N ARG A 196 -16.47 -10.80 7.87
CA ARG A 196 -15.30 -10.00 7.49
C ARG A 196 -14.01 -10.59 8.06
N SER A 197 -12.93 -10.52 7.28
CA SER A 197 -11.61 -10.84 7.78
C SER A 197 -11.16 -9.80 8.81
N THR A 198 -10.87 -10.25 10.03
CA THR A 198 -10.27 -9.42 11.09
C THR A 198 -8.84 -9.84 11.42
N ARG A 199 -8.44 -10.99 10.88
CA ARG A 199 -7.13 -11.61 10.97
C ARG A 199 -6.55 -11.78 9.58
N HIS A 200 -5.23 -11.85 9.52
CA HIS A 200 -4.51 -12.11 8.29
C HIS A 200 -3.45 -13.17 8.51
N HIS A 201 -2.99 -13.76 7.41
CA HIS A 201 -1.87 -14.66 7.38
C HIS A 201 -1.06 -14.41 6.10
N VAL A 202 0.23 -14.15 6.26
CA VAL A 202 1.14 -13.96 5.11
C VAL A 202 1.67 -15.33 4.70
N LEU A 203 1.34 -15.73 3.47
CA LEU A 203 1.79 -16.99 2.91
C LEU A 203 3.23 -16.85 2.37
N PRO A 204 4.16 -17.75 2.75
CA PRO A 204 5.47 -17.80 2.13
C PRO A 204 5.40 -18.18 0.64
N PRO A 205 6.50 -18.03 -0.14
CA PRO A 205 6.54 -18.45 -1.54
C PRO A 205 6.28 -19.96 -1.73
N LEU A 206 5.57 -20.32 -2.81
CA LEU A 206 5.14 -21.71 -3.09
C LEU A 206 6.27 -22.75 -3.11
N GLU A 207 7.47 -22.33 -3.48
CA GLU A 207 8.68 -23.18 -3.51
C GLU A 207 8.99 -23.83 -2.15
N HIS A 208 8.39 -23.32 -1.06
CA HIS A 208 8.57 -23.82 0.30
C HIS A 208 7.43 -24.71 0.79
N PHE A 209 6.40 -24.99 -0.02
CA PHE A 209 5.29 -25.85 0.38
C PHE A 209 5.42 -27.27 -0.18
N SER A 210 5.66 -28.22 0.71
CA SER A 210 5.55 -29.66 0.44
C SER A 210 4.24 -30.27 0.96
N GLU A 211 3.46 -29.52 1.74
CA GLU A 211 2.29 -30.01 2.47
C GLU A 211 1.05 -29.12 2.26
N ARG A 212 -0.13 -29.67 2.54
CA ARG A 212 -1.40 -28.94 2.49
C ARG A 212 -1.44 -27.89 3.62
N ILE A 213 -1.99 -26.72 3.31
CA ILE A 213 -2.20 -25.64 4.27
C ILE A 213 -3.60 -25.77 4.85
N ASP A 214 -3.70 -25.88 6.17
CA ASP A 214 -4.96 -25.77 6.86
C ASP A 214 -5.42 -24.30 6.85
N VAL A 215 -6.59 -24.06 6.29
CA VAL A 215 -7.16 -22.72 6.11
C VAL A 215 -8.34 -22.49 7.05
N GLU A 216 -8.38 -21.31 7.66
CA GLU A 216 -9.43 -20.86 8.57
C GLU A 216 -10.39 -19.91 7.85
N CYS A 217 -11.68 -20.02 8.14
CA CYS A 217 -12.68 -19.05 7.69
C CYS A 217 -12.46 -17.69 8.35
N GLY A 218 -12.72 -16.61 7.61
CA GLY A 218 -12.53 -15.24 8.11
C GLY A 218 -11.06 -14.81 8.30
N VAL A 219 -10.08 -15.55 7.77
CA VAL A 219 -8.67 -15.14 7.73
C VAL A 219 -8.31 -14.67 6.31
N LEU A 220 -7.74 -13.47 6.20
CA LEU A 220 -7.22 -12.93 4.95
C LEU A 220 -5.82 -13.49 4.66
N TYR A 221 -5.73 -14.40 3.71
CA TYR A 221 -4.46 -14.95 3.24
C TYR A 221 -3.87 -14.04 2.17
N VAL A 222 -2.65 -13.54 2.40
CA VAL A 222 -1.96 -12.58 1.53
C VAL A 222 -0.64 -13.17 1.06
N THR A 223 -0.30 -12.97 -0.22
CA THR A 223 0.82 -13.65 -0.86
C THR A 223 2.05 -12.73 -0.98
N GLU A 224 3.23 -13.27 -0.66
CA GLU A 224 4.51 -12.55 -0.90
C GLU A 224 5.00 -12.64 -2.34
N VAL A 225 4.41 -13.50 -3.14
CA VAL A 225 4.74 -13.65 -4.56
C VAL A 225 3.78 -12.79 -5.39
N GLU A 226 4.31 -12.06 -6.37
CA GLU A 226 3.49 -11.30 -7.33
C GLU A 226 2.76 -12.24 -8.29
N ASN A 227 1.54 -11.89 -8.67
CA ASN A 227 0.71 -12.64 -9.62
C ASN A 227 0.37 -14.08 -9.17
N PHE A 228 0.27 -14.32 -7.87
CA PHE A 228 0.05 -15.63 -7.27
C PHE A 228 -1.42 -16.06 -7.28
N PRO A 229 -1.73 -17.32 -7.68
CA PRO A 229 -2.27 -17.54 -9.01
C PRO A 229 -3.41 -16.54 -9.35
N LEU A 230 -3.06 -15.39 -9.94
CA LEU A 230 -3.98 -14.33 -10.40
C LEU A 230 -4.70 -13.49 -9.31
N VAL A 231 -4.44 -13.70 -8.02
CA VAL A 231 -5.02 -12.91 -6.90
C VAL A 231 -3.92 -12.34 -6.00
N ASP A 232 -4.22 -11.25 -5.30
CA ASP A 232 -3.31 -10.64 -4.33
C ASP A 232 -3.60 -11.12 -2.89
N ALA A 233 -4.83 -11.53 -2.64
CA ALA A 233 -5.25 -12.15 -1.39
C ALA A 233 -6.51 -13.01 -1.59
N PHE A 234 -6.84 -13.88 -0.63
CA PHE A 234 -8.12 -14.56 -0.58
C PHE A 234 -8.55 -14.87 0.85
N PHE A 235 -9.84 -15.15 1.05
CA PHE A 235 -10.37 -15.68 2.31
C PHE A 235 -11.56 -16.59 2.07
N PHE A 236 -11.87 -17.42 3.07
CA PHE A 236 -13.05 -18.30 3.06
C PHE A 236 -14.16 -17.70 3.92
N SER A 237 -15.39 -17.79 3.42
CA SER A 237 -16.61 -17.47 4.17
C SER A 237 -17.40 -18.74 4.46
N GLU A 238 -17.90 -18.86 5.69
CA GLU A 238 -18.82 -19.87 6.21
C GLU A 238 -20.21 -19.77 5.56
N SER A 239 -20.26 -20.12 4.28
CA SER A 239 -21.48 -20.32 3.50
C SER A 239 -21.73 -21.81 3.28
N ASN A 240 -22.93 -22.16 2.80
CA ASN A 240 -23.25 -23.53 2.41
C ASN A 240 -23.68 -23.58 0.92
N PRO A 241 -22.81 -24.04 0.00
CA PRO A 241 -21.43 -24.51 0.22
C PRO A 241 -20.46 -23.36 0.57
N MET A 242 -19.32 -23.71 1.15
CA MET A 242 -18.27 -22.76 1.54
C MET A 242 -17.77 -21.98 0.32
N THR A 243 -17.63 -20.66 0.45
CA THR A 243 -17.29 -19.76 -0.63
C THR A 243 -15.87 -19.21 -0.44
N VAL A 244 -15.07 -19.28 -1.49
CA VAL A 244 -13.78 -18.57 -1.58
C VAL A 244 -14.02 -17.20 -2.18
N VAL A 245 -13.38 -16.19 -1.59
CA VAL A 245 -13.35 -14.83 -2.14
C VAL A 245 -11.90 -14.50 -2.48
N GLY A 246 -11.57 -14.50 -3.76
CA GLY A 246 -10.30 -13.99 -4.26
C GLY A 246 -10.34 -12.47 -4.42
N LEU A 247 -9.30 -11.77 -3.99
CA LEU A 247 -9.12 -10.33 -4.14
C LEU A 247 -7.95 -10.08 -5.07
N ARG A 248 -8.18 -9.27 -6.11
CA ARG A 248 -7.15 -8.76 -6.99
C ARG A 248 -7.17 -7.25 -7.00
N MET A 249 -6.03 -6.63 -6.72
CA MET A 249 -5.76 -5.20 -6.79
C MET A 249 -5.07 -4.90 -8.10
N THR A 250 -5.79 -4.23 -9.01
CA THR A 250 -5.17 -3.68 -10.21
C THR A 250 -4.96 -2.18 -10.02
N THR A 251 -3.76 -1.71 -10.36
CA THR A 251 -3.54 -0.29 -10.61
C THR A 251 -3.87 -0.04 -12.06
N ALA A 252 -4.87 0.81 -12.30
CA ALA A 252 -5.17 1.29 -13.64
C ALA A 252 -3.92 2.01 -14.16
N SER A 253 -3.25 1.44 -15.16
CA SER A 253 -2.18 2.16 -15.85
C SER A 253 -2.78 3.35 -16.60
N GLU A 254 -2.25 4.54 -16.32
CA GLU A 254 -2.44 5.80 -17.04
C GLU A 254 -3.89 6.31 -17.12
N HIS A 255 -4.18 7.32 -16.30
CA HIS A 255 -5.28 8.31 -16.39
C HIS A 255 -6.55 8.12 -15.56
N HIS A 256 -6.67 7.07 -14.73
CA HIS A 256 -7.74 7.00 -13.72
C HIS A 256 -7.19 6.52 -12.37
N ASP A 257 -7.22 7.38 -11.35
CA ASP A 257 -6.68 7.16 -9.98
C ASP A 257 -7.47 6.14 -9.14
N ASN A 258 -8.05 5.11 -9.76
CA ASN A 258 -8.88 4.13 -9.06
C ASN A 258 -8.22 2.74 -9.05
N GLN A 259 -7.96 2.24 -7.84
CA GLN A 259 -7.72 0.82 -7.63
C GLN A 259 -8.99 0.02 -7.94
N HIS A 260 -8.89 -1.00 -8.79
CA HIS A 260 -9.99 -1.93 -9.04
C HIS A 260 -9.81 -3.18 -8.17
N CYS A 261 -10.84 -3.51 -7.39
CA CYS A 261 -10.94 -4.77 -6.64
C CYS A 261 -11.84 -5.73 -7.43
N GLU A 262 -11.27 -6.84 -7.89
CA GLU A 262 -12.05 -7.93 -8.48
C GLU A 262 -12.27 -9.02 -7.45
N ALA A 263 -13.53 -9.47 -7.31
CA ALA A 263 -13.89 -10.64 -6.54
C ALA A 263 -14.07 -11.82 -7.50
N VAL A 264 -13.21 -12.83 -7.42
CA VAL A 264 -13.32 -14.05 -8.23
C VAL A 264 -13.96 -15.15 -7.39
N HIS A 265 -14.99 -15.78 -7.96
CA HIS A 265 -15.69 -16.95 -7.42
C HIS A 265 -15.08 -18.25 -7.95
#